data_AF-A0A1V6IF39-F1
#
_entry.id   AF-A0A1V6IF39-F1
#
_cell.length_a   1.000
_cell.length_b   1.000
_cell.length_c   1.000
_cell.angle_alpha   90.00
_cell.angle_beta   90.00
_cell.angle_gamma   90.00
#
_symmetry.space_group_name_H-M   'P 1'
#
loop_
_entity.id
_entity.type
_entity.pdbx_description
1 polymer ?
#
loop_
_entity_poly.entity_id
_entity_poly.type
_entity_poly.pdbx_seq_one_letter_code
_entity_poly.pdbx_strand_id
1 'polypeptide(L)'
;MDAIFGYNNNPTPLAPIQKTIIKSYFPFTYYPNIQDNYDQAAQLIRKLNGTIINYNDWIRMGIALKNEFGKRGLSLWLLFADNSAYQDTEEYLVKKWNSFPITDNVHFGTFIYLTREYLRYENTYKGGKIYAV
;
A
#
# COMPACT_ATOMS: atom_id res chain seq x y z
N MET A 1 1.35 -70.69 -5.83
CA MET A 1 2.39 -70.79 -4.79
C MET A 1 3.62 -70.04 -5.33
N ASP A 2 4.01 -68.82 -4.97
CA ASP A 2 3.42 -67.66 -4.31
C ASP A 2 4.19 -66.46 -4.86
N ALA A 3 3.51 -65.42 -5.36
CA ALA A 3 4.19 -64.17 -5.75
C ALA A 3 4.26 -63.26 -4.53
N ILE A 4 5.48 -62.90 -4.12
CA ILE A 4 5.74 -61.92 -3.05
C ILE A 4 5.32 -60.55 -3.57
N PHE A 5 4.24 -60.02 -3.00
CA PHE A 5 3.80 -58.65 -3.19
C PHE A 5 4.75 -57.69 -2.47
N GLY A 6 5.42 -56.80 -3.21
CA GLY A 6 6.00 -55.59 -2.63
C GLY A 6 4.87 -54.64 -2.22
N TYR A 7 4.78 -54.34 -0.92
CA TYR A 7 3.77 -53.42 -0.39
C TYR A 7 4.08 -51.97 -0.76
N ASN A 8 3.16 -51.30 -1.44
CA ASN A 8 3.09 -49.84 -1.54
C ASN A 8 2.35 -49.29 -0.31
N ASN A 9 3.01 -48.48 0.51
CA ASN A 9 2.48 -47.90 1.74
C ASN A 9 1.64 -46.64 1.52
N ASN A 10 0.65 -46.67 0.63
CA ASN A 10 -0.33 -45.58 0.61
C ASN A 10 -1.75 -46.05 0.29
N PRO A 11 -2.54 -46.40 1.32
CA PRO A 11 -3.92 -46.82 1.14
C PRO A 11 -4.86 -45.64 1.37
N THR A 12 -5.09 -44.82 0.33
CA THR A 12 -6.37 -44.10 0.29
C THR A 12 -6.89 -44.00 -1.15
N PRO A 13 -8.10 -44.52 -1.43
CA PRO A 13 -8.77 -44.34 -2.71
C PRO A 13 -9.06 -42.86 -2.95
N LEU A 14 -8.77 -42.39 -4.16
CA LEU A 14 -9.16 -41.08 -4.66
C LEU A 14 -10.68 -40.92 -4.56
N ALA A 15 -11.15 -40.30 -3.47
CA ALA A 15 -12.53 -39.87 -3.37
C ALA A 15 -12.77 -38.77 -4.41
N PRO A 16 -13.89 -38.80 -5.17
CA PRO A 16 -14.18 -37.78 -6.16
C PRO A 16 -14.30 -36.43 -5.48
N ILE A 17 -13.51 -35.47 -5.97
CA ILE A 17 -13.49 -34.08 -5.52
C ILE A 17 -14.93 -33.56 -5.57
N GLN A 18 -15.54 -33.37 -4.40
CA GLN A 18 -16.84 -32.71 -4.32
C GLN A 18 -16.66 -31.31 -4.94
N LYS A 19 -17.33 -31.07 -6.06
CA LYS A 19 -17.49 -29.74 -6.66
C LYS A 19 -18.22 -28.87 -5.64
N THR A 20 -17.46 -28.18 -4.79
CA THR A 20 -18.00 -27.07 -4.02
C THR A 20 -18.38 -26.01 -5.04
N ILE A 21 -19.69 -25.82 -5.21
CA ILE A 21 -20.26 -24.78 -6.05
C ILE A 21 -19.84 -23.45 -5.43
N ILE A 22 -18.82 -22.83 -6.00
CA ILE A 22 -18.43 -21.46 -5.68
C ILE A 22 -19.60 -20.59 -6.15
N LYS A 23 -20.42 -20.10 -5.22
CA LYS A 23 -21.34 -19.01 -5.51
C LYS A 23 -20.49 -17.85 -6.02
N SER A 24 -20.58 -17.58 -7.32
CA SER A 24 -19.92 -16.46 -7.97
C SER A 24 -20.54 -15.15 -7.48
N TYR A 25 -20.04 -14.63 -6.36
CA TYR A 25 -19.97 -13.19 -6.18
C TYR A 25 -18.65 -12.78 -6.82
N PHE A 26 -18.70 -12.00 -7.90
CA PHE A 26 -17.51 -11.38 -8.46
C PHE A 26 -16.88 -10.48 -7.40
N PRO A 27 -15.57 -10.63 -7.13
CA PRO A 27 -14.71 -9.46 -7.22
C PRO A 27 -13.44 -9.79 -8.00
N PHE A 28 -13.01 -8.86 -8.85
CA PHE A 28 -11.62 -8.81 -9.31
C PHE A 28 -10.73 -8.63 -8.06
N THR A 29 -10.25 -9.71 -7.46
CA THR A 29 -9.25 -9.65 -6.40
C THR A 29 -7.87 -9.55 -7.04
N TYR A 30 -7.54 -8.33 -7.51
CA TYR A 30 -6.14 -7.95 -7.62
C TYR A 30 -5.62 -7.85 -6.19
N TYR A 31 -4.93 -8.89 -5.72
CA TYR A 31 -4.10 -8.82 -4.53
C TYR A 31 -2.75 -8.27 -4.99
N PRO A 32 -2.50 -6.95 -4.94
CA PRO A 32 -1.15 -6.46 -5.17
C PRO A 32 -0.23 -7.16 -4.18
N ASN A 33 0.92 -7.65 -4.66
CA ASN A 33 1.97 -8.10 -3.76
C ASN A 33 2.31 -6.93 -2.82
N ILE A 34 2.55 -7.19 -1.53
CA ILE A 34 2.96 -6.15 -0.57
C ILE A 34 4.18 -5.37 -1.09
N GLN A 35 5.02 -6.00 -1.92
CA GLN A 35 6.12 -5.36 -2.62
C GLN A 35 5.63 -4.39 -3.72
N ASP A 36 4.61 -4.75 -4.50
CA ASP A 36 4.02 -3.84 -5.50
C ASP A 36 3.42 -2.61 -4.82
N ASN A 37 2.71 -2.80 -3.69
CA ASN A 37 2.19 -1.69 -2.88
C ASN A 37 3.32 -0.80 -2.38
N TYR A 38 4.43 -1.38 -1.93
CA TYR A 38 5.59 -0.66 -1.44
C TYR A 38 6.24 0.18 -2.56
N ASP A 39 6.45 -0.41 -3.72
CA ASP A 39 7.06 0.26 -4.88
C ASP A 39 6.14 1.34 -5.44
N GLN A 40 4.84 1.09 -5.47
CA GLN A 40 3.83 2.09 -5.82
C GLN A 40 3.85 3.27 -4.85
N ALA A 41 3.92 3.01 -3.54
CA ALA A 41 4.01 4.06 -2.54
C ALA A 41 5.25 4.93 -2.73
N ALA A 42 6.43 4.31 -2.93
CA ALA A 42 7.68 5.05 -3.19
C ALA A 42 7.57 5.95 -4.43
N GLN A 43 6.99 5.45 -5.52
CA GLN A 43 6.75 6.25 -6.73
C GLN A 43 5.81 7.42 -6.49
N LEU A 44 4.73 7.21 -5.73
CA LEU A 44 3.76 8.26 -5.43
C LEU A 44 4.36 9.35 -4.54
N ILE A 45 5.12 9.00 -3.49
CA ILE A 45 5.76 10.00 -2.62
C ILE A 45 6.72 10.87 -3.42
N ARG A 46 7.55 10.27 -4.29
CA ARG A 46 8.46 11.03 -5.16
C ARG A 46 7.73 11.99 -6.10
N LYS A 47 6.55 11.60 -6.61
CA LYS A 47 5.72 12.47 -7.46
C LYS A 47 5.11 13.65 -6.70
N LEU A 48 4.97 13.55 -5.38
CA LEU A 48 4.48 14.65 -4.54
C LEU A 48 5.57 15.70 -4.24
N ASN A 49 6.81 15.50 -4.69
CA ASN A 49 7.84 16.52 -4.54
C ASN A 49 7.38 17.87 -5.15
N GLY A 50 7.49 18.93 -4.36
CA GLY A 50 7.03 20.27 -4.69
C GLY A 50 5.54 20.51 -4.42
N THR A 51 4.81 19.52 -3.92
CA THR A 51 3.39 19.64 -3.59
C THR A 51 3.21 19.99 -2.11
N ILE A 52 2.38 21.00 -1.84
CA ILE A 52 1.94 21.35 -0.48
C ILE A 52 0.74 20.48 -0.10
N ILE A 53 0.97 19.58 0.85
CA ILE A 53 0.00 18.66 1.46
C ILE A 53 -0.51 19.28 2.78
N ASN A 54 -1.83 19.24 2.99
CA ASN A 54 -2.40 19.64 4.28
C ASN A 54 -1.84 18.75 5.40
N TYR A 55 -1.53 19.35 6.55
CA TYR A 55 -0.94 18.63 7.68
C TYR A 55 -1.75 17.39 8.12
N ASN A 56 -3.09 17.48 8.18
CA ASN A 56 -3.92 16.34 8.59
C ASN A 56 -3.88 15.19 7.57
N ASP A 57 -3.83 15.52 6.28
CA ASP A 57 -3.70 14.52 5.22
C ASP A 57 -2.31 13.89 5.24
N TRP A 58 -1.27 14.68 5.47
CA TRP A 58 0.10 14.21 5.61
C TRP A 58 0.26 13.24 6.79
N ILE A 59 -0.37 13.53 7.94
CA ILE A 59 -0.43 12.60 9.08
C ILE A 59 -1.17 11.31 8.70
N ARG A 60 -2.31 11.41 8.00
CA ARG A 60 -3.06 10.23 7.54
C ARG A 60 -2.26 9.38 6.56
N MET A 61 -1.48 10.00 5.67
CA MET A 61 -0.55 9.29 4.80
C MET A 61 0.49 8.51 5.61
N GLY A 62 1.10 9.14 6.63
CA GLY A 62 2.07 8.48 7.50
C GLY A 62 1.50 7.29 8.27
N ILE A 63 0.30 7.44 8.84
CA ILE A 63 -0.42 6.35 9.53
C ILE A 63 -0.72 5.21 8.56
N ALA A 64 -1.22 5.51 7.35
CA ALA A 64 -1.52 4.51 6.34
C ALA A 64 -0.29 3.67 5.96
N LEU A 65 0.88 4.32 5.78
CA LEU A 65 2.15 3.63 5.50
C LEU A 65 2.58 2.73 6.67
N LYS A 66 2.40 3.20 7.91
CA LYS A 66 2.75 2.43 9.12
C LYS A 66 1.88 1.20 9.29
N ASN A 67 0.58 1.34 9.02
CA ASN A 67 -0.37 0.23 9.10
C ASN A 67 -0.12 -0.83 8.02
N GLU A 68 0.19 -0.42 6.79
CA GLU A 68 0.42 -1.36 5.67
C GLU A 68 1.78 -2.07 5.75
N PHE A 69 2.85 -1.33 6.03
CA PHE A 69 4.22 -1.82 5.87
C PHE A 69 4.97 -2.03 7.18
N GLY A 70 4.37 -1.68 8.32
CA GLY A 70 5.01 -1.73 9.62
C GLY A 70 6.34 -0.97 9.61
N LYS A 71 7.40 -1.58 10.18
CA LYS A 71 8.74 -0.97 10.25
C LYS A 71 9.32 -0.59 8.88
N ARG A 72 9.00 -1.35 7.81
CA ARG A 72 9.47 -1.03 6.45
C ARG A 72 8.88 0.27 5.92
N GLY A 73 7.73 0.71 6.44
CA GLY A 73 7.11 1.97 6.03
C GLY A 73 7.92 3.21 6.42
N LEU A 74 8.86 3.11 7.38
CA LEU A 74 9.71 4.24 7.75
C LEU A 74 10.57 4.72 6.58
N SER A 75 11.16 3.81 5.79
CA SER A 75 11.95 4.20 4.63
C SER A 75 11.11 4.86 3.53
N LEU A 76 9.82 4.54 3.42
CA LEU A 76 8.90 5.28 2.55
C LEU A 76 8.60 6.67 3.13
N TRP A 77 8.33 6.73 4.43
CA TRP A 77 8.03 7.98 5.13
C TRP A 77 9.18 9.00 5.03
N LEU A 78 10.43 8.55 5.12
CA LEU A 78 11.60 9.42 5.01
C LEU A 78 11.75 10.07 3.62
N LEU A 79 11.14 9.51 2.57
CA LEU A 79 11.12 10.15 1.24
C LEU A 79 10.40 11.50 1.24
N PHE A 80 9.60 11.82 2.26
CA PHE A 80 9.01 13.17 2.39
C PHE A 80 10.05 14.26 2.67
N ALA A 81 11.26 13.92 3.16
CA ALA A 81 12.35 14.88 3.33
C ALA A 81 12.81 15.47 1.98
N ASP A 82 12.64 14.73 0.88
CA ASP A 82 13.00 15.18 -0.47
C ASP A 82 11.98 16.18 -1.06
N ASN A 83 10.86 16.43 -0.37
CA ASN A 83 9.84 17.33 -0.87
C ASN A 83 10.28 18.80 -0.71
N SER A 84 10.58 19.45 -1.83
CA SER A 84 11.07 20.84 -1.88
C SER A 84 10.08 21.89 -1.35
N ALA A 85 8.80 21.53 -1.17
CA ALA A 85 7.81 22.40 -0.54
C ALA A 85 7.98 22.50 0.99
N TYR A 86 8.78 21.62 1.59
CA TYR A 86 9.04 21.55 3.01
C TYR A 86 10.55 21.60 3.30
N GLN A 87 10.88 21.83 4.57
CA GLN A 87 12.25 21.75 5.10
C GLN A 87 12.32 20.69 6.20
N ASP A 88 11.59 19.59 6.00
CA ASP A 88 11.54 18.49 6.96
C ASP A 88 12.91 17.80 7.04
N THR A 89 13.44 17.66 8.26
CA THR A 89 14.64 16.86 8.50
C THR A 89 14.27 15.39 8.72
N GLU A 90 15.17 14.47 8.39
CA GLU A 90 14.96 13.06 8.69
C GLU A 90 14.67 12.82 10.19
N GLU A 91 15.36 13.53 11.09
CA GLU A 91 15.13 13.44 12.53
C GLU A 91 13.69 13.81 12.93
N TYR A 92 13.17 14.90 12.36
CA TYR A 92 11.78 15.32 12.58
C TYR A 92 10.79 14.28 12.05
N LEU A 93 11.05 13.73 10.87
CA LEU A 93 10.21 12.66 10.28
C LEU A 93 10.24 11.39 11.12
N VAL A 94 11.39 10.96 11.63
CA VAL A 94 11.50 9.81 12.55
C VAL A 94 10.70 10.07 13.83
N LYS A 95 10.80 11.26 14.41
CA LYS A 95 10.03 11.64 15.60
C LYS A 95 8.51 11.57 15.32
N LYS A 96 8.06 12.05 14.17
CA LYS A 96 6.65 11.96 13.75
C LYS A 96 6.21 10.52 13.52
N TRP A 97 7.01 9.72 12.82
CA TRP A 97 6.74 8.30 12.60
C TRP A 97 6.48 7.53 13.90
N ASN A 98 7.30 7.78 14.92
CA ASN A 98 7.17 7.14 16.22
C ASN A 98 5.89 7.57 16.96
N SER A 99 5.36 8.77 16.68
CA SER A 99 4.10 9.26 17.27
C SER A 99 2.84 8.68 16.63
N PHE A 100 2.94 8.08 15.44
CA PHE A 100 1.75 7.56 14.75
C PHE A 100 1.15 6.33 15.46
N PRO A 101 -0.16 6.34 15.75
CA PRO A 101 -0.83 5.16 16.28
C PRO A 101 -0.91 4.07 15.21
N ILE A 102 -0.95 2.81 15.65
CA ILE A 102 -1.43 1.71 14.82
C ILE A 102 -2.95 1.65 14.99
N THR A 103 -3.70 1.69 13.88
CA THR A 103 -5.16 1.77 13.93
C THR A 103 -5.81 1.15 12.69
N ASP A 104 -6.94 0.48 12.88
CA ASP A 104 -7.71 -0.14 11.80
C ASP A 104 -8.56 0.86 11.00
N ASN A 105 -8.54 2.16 11.30
CA ASN A 105 -9.38 3.15 10.61
C ASN A 105 -8.69 3.81 9.41
N VAL A 106 -7.38 3.60 9.24
CA VAL A 106 -6.58 4.25 8.20
C VAL A 106 -5.78 3.18 7.46
N HIS A 107 -6.18 2.88 6.24
CA HIS A 107 -5.57 1.81 5.44
C HIS A 107 -4.72 2.38 4.30
N PHE A 108 -3.98 1.50 3.61
CA PHE A 108 -3.23 1.88 2.42
C PHE A 108 -4.10 2.55 1.34
N GLY A 109 -5.39 2.16 1.23
CA GLY A 109 -6.36 2.83 0.36
C GLY A 109 -6.49 4.34 0.63
N THR A 110 -6.36 4.78 1.89
CA THR A 110 -6.34 6.20 2.26
C THR A 110 -5.12 6.91 1.67
N PHE A 111 -3.94 6.28 1.72
CA PHE A 111 -2.73 6.81 1.11
C PHE A 111 -2.91 6.97 -0.41
N ILE A 112 -3.40 5.93 -1.09
CA ILE A 112 -3.66 5.97 -2.54
C ILE A 112 -4.66 7.07 -2.91
N TYR A 113 -5.74 7.22 -2.14
CA TYR A 113 -6.74 8.26 -2.38
C TYR A 113 -6.14 9.66 -2.25
N LEU A 114 -5.48 9.96 -1.12
CA LEU A 114 -4.94 11.29 -0.86
C LEU A 114 -3.86 11.67 -1.88
N THR A 115 -2.92 10.76 -2.17
CA THR A 115 -1.88 11.02 -3.18
C THR A 115 -2.47 11.34 -4.55
N ARG A 116 -3.54 10.64 -4.97
CA ARG A 116 -4.24 10.94 -6.23
C ARG A 116 -4.91 12.31 -6.22
N GLU A 117 -5.56 12.70 -5.13
CA GLU A 117 -6.19 14.02 -5.04
C GLU A 117 -5.16 15.13 -5.23
N TYR A 118 -4.04 15.10 -4.48
CA TYR A 118 -2.97 16.10 -4.61
C TYR A 118 -2.33 16.12 -6.00
N LEU A 119 -2.03 14.94 -6.58
CA LEU A 119 -1.49 14.85 -7.94
C LEU A 119 -2.49 15.30 -9.02
N ARG A 120 -3.80 15.12 -8.81
CA ARG A 120 -4.83 15.62 -9.73
C ARG A 120 -4.83 17.15 -9.73
N TYR A 121 -4.82 17.77 -8.56
CA TYR A 121 -4.84 19.24 -8.43
C TYR A 121 -3.61 19.87 -9.10
N GLU A 122 -2.40 19.36 -8.84
CA GLU A 122 -1.17 19.84 -9.48
C GLU A 122 -1.26 19.81 -11.02
N ASN A 123 -1.78 18.73 -11.59
CA ASN A 123 -1.91 18.60 -13.04
C ASN A 123 -2.95 19.55 -13.64
N THR A 124 -4.04 19.85 -12.92
CA THR A 124 -5.03 20.83 -13.39
C THR A 124 -4.51 22.26 -13.39
N TYR A 125 -3.64 22.65 -12.45
CA TYR A 125 -3.13 24.02 -12.35
C TYR A 125 -1.82 24.26 -13.12
N LYS A 126 -0.99 23.22 -13.31
CA LYS A 126 0.19 23.32 -14.21
C LYS A 126 -0.20 23.38 -15.70
N GLY A 127 -1.42 22.96 -16.07
CA GLY A 127 -1.92 22.98 -17.46
C GLY A 127 -2.81 24.18 -17.83
N GLY A 128 -3.20 25.03 -16.88
CA GLY A 128 -4.15 26.12 -17.11
C GLY A 128 -3.63 27.44 -16.56
N LYS A 129 -3.45 28.44 -17.43
CA LYS A 129 -3.19 29.83 -17.05
C LYS A 129 -4.20 30.26 -15.98
N ILE A 130 -3.68 30.71 -14.83
CA ILE A 130 -4.49 31.25 -13.74
C ILE A 130 -5.00 32.62 -14.19
N TYR A 131 -6.31 32.76 -14.38
CA TYR A 131 -6.99 34.04 -14.23
C TYR A 131 -7.35 34.17 -12.75
N ALA A 132 -6.70 35.11 -12.07
CA ALA A 132 -7.13 35.54 -10.75
C ALA A 132 -8.52 36.17 -10.85
N VAL A 133 -9.41 35.84 -9.92
CA VAL A 133 -10.58 36.65 -9.57
C VAL A 133 -10.25 37.38 -8.28
#